data_AF-T0ZV61-F1
#
_entry.id   AF-T0ZV61-F1
#
_cell.length_a   1.000
_cell.length_b   1.000
_cell.length_c   1.000
_cell.angle_alpha   90.00
_cell.angle_beta   90.00
_cell.angle_gamma   90.00
#
_symmetry.space_group_name_H-M   'P 1'
#
loop_
_entity.id
_entity.type
_entity.pdbx_description
1 polymer ?
#
loop_
_entity_poly.entity_id
_entity_poly.type
_entity_poly.pdbx_seq_one_letter_code
_entity_poly.pdbx_strand_id
1 'polypeptide(L)' 'FIGETPVQHDFAHIDYDATAFDLKAGTPGLHTVRPKVEARTRETILPPDVFRRFENDAFWRDPVLNKRGVRIV' A
#
# COMPACT_ATOMS: atom_id res chain seq x y z
N PHE A 1 -2.05 18.97 -8.79
CA PHE A 1 -0.64 18.70 -8.45
C PHE A 1 -0.06 19.96 -7.83
N ILE A 2 0.88 19.87 -6.89
CA ILE A 2 1.25 20.98 -5.97
C ILE A 2 2.11 22.10 -6.57
N GLY A 3 2.35 22.11 -7.89
CA GLY A 3 3.11 23.17 -8.57
C GLY A 3 4.64 23.01 -8.48
N GLU A 4 5.13 21.92 -7.91
CA GLU A 4 6.56 21.61 -7.87
C GLU A 4 7.07 21.02 -9.19
N THR A 5 8.36 21.24 -9.46
CA THR A 5 9.06 20.64 -10.59
C THR A 5 9.04 19.12 -10.45
N PRO A 6 8.55 18.37 -11.45
CA PRO A 6 8.64 16.92 -11.43
C PRO A 6 10.09 16.46 -11.35
N VAL A 7 10.36 15.47 -10.50
CA VAL A 7 11.65 14.81 -10.42
C VAL A 7 11.55 13.39 -10.94
N GLN A 8 12.61 12.91 -11.57
CA GLN A 8 12.68 11.52 -12.02
C GLN A 8 12.83 10.61 -10.78
N HIS A 9 11.90 9.69 -10.58
CA HIS A 9 11.98 8.70 -9.51
C HIS A 9 12.73 7.44 -9.98
N ASP A 10 13.67 6.94 -9.18
CA ASP A 10 14.28 5.62 -9.36
C ASP A 10 13.51 4.58 -8.54
N PHE A 11 12.75 3.72 -9.22
CA PHE A 11 11.94 2.68 -8.60
C PHE A 11 12.73 1.39 -8.30
N ALA A 12 14.01 1.32 -8.68
CA ALA A 12 14.87 0.15 -8.44
C ALA A 12 15.77 0.31 -7.20
N HIS A 13 16.06 1.55 -6.80
CA HIS A 13 17.01 1.86 -5.73
C HIS A 13 16.42 2.82 -4.68
N ILE A 14 15.40 2.37 -3.97
CA ILE A 14 14.92 3.06 -2.76
C ILE A 14 15.86 2.74 -1.61
N ASP A 15 16.36 3.79 -0.98
CA ASP A 15 17.06 3.71 0.30
C ASP A 15 16.25 4.45 1.35
N TYR A 16 15.68 3.69 2.29
CA TYR A 16 14.95 4.22 3.42
C TYR A 16 14.97 3.24 4.59
N ASP A 17 15.31 3.76 5.75
CA ASP A 17 15.09 3.11 7.03
C ASP A 17 14.64 4.14 8.07
N ALA A 18 14.06 3.66 9.16
CA ALA A 18 13.74 4.46 10.34
C ALA A 18 14.53 3.97 11.55
N THR A 19 15.81 3.63 11.38
CA THR A 19 16.61 2.91 12.40
C THR A 19 16.56 3.58 13.76
N ALA A 20 16.70 4.91 13.83
CA ALA A 20 16.66 5.62 15.11
C ALA A 20 15.30 5.52 15.82
N PHE A 21 14.20 5.44 15.08
CA PHE A 21 12.86 5.23 15.62
C PHE A 21 12.68 3.79 16.07
N ASP A 22 13.04 2.84 15.21
CA ASP A 22 12.94 1.39 15.45
C ASP A 22 13.71 0.95 16.69
N LEU A 23 14.92 1.48 16.88
CA LEU A 23 15.74 1.21 18.07
C LEU A 23 15.06 1.72 19.34
N LYS A 24 14.48 2.93 19.32
CA LYS A 24 13.73 3.47 20.46
C LYS A 24 12.47 2.68 20.78
N ALA A 25 11.82 2.14 19.74
CA ALA A 25 10.62 1.33 19.87
C ALA A 25 10.90 -0.15 20.19
N GLY A 26 12.16 -0.59 20.27
CA GLY A 26 12.51 -2.00 20.47
C GLY A 26 12.13 -2.90 19.30
N THR A 27 12.05 -2.35 18.10
CA THR A 27 11.62 -3.05 16.87
C THR A 27 12.63 -2.88 15.72
N PRO A 28 13.90 -3.31 15.88
CA PRO A 28 14.94 -3.08 14.87
C PRO A 28 14.56 -3.58 13.48
N GLY A 29 14.58 -2.68 12.49
CA GLY A 29 14.31 -3.00 11.08
C GLY A 29 12.83 -3.14 10.72
N LEU A 30 11.90 -2.83 11.64
CA LEU A 30 10.48 -2.88 11.37
C LEU A 30 10.05 -1.99 10.20
N HIS A 31 10.72 -0.84 10.03
CA HIS A 31 10.44 0.10 8.95
C HIS A 31 11.44 0.01 7.78
N THR A 32 12.25 -1.05 7.71
CA THR A 32 13.10 -1.28 6.54
C THR A 32 12.26 -1.67 5.33
N VAL A 33 12.43 -0.92 4.23
CA VAL A 33 11.77 -1.21 2.95
C VAL A 33 12.69 -1.95 2.00
N ARG A 34 12.13 -2.58 0.96
CA ARG A 34 12.91 -3.18 -0.13
C ARG A 34 13.34 -2.10 -1.13
N PRO A 35 14.48 -2.26 -1.81
CA PRO A 35 14.96 -1.28 -2.77
C PRO A 35 14.05 -1.06 -3.98
N LYS A 36 13.40 -2.13 -4.46
CA LYS A 36 12.60 -2.09 -5.68
C LYS A 36 11.10 -1.95 -5.39
N VAL A 37 10.45 -0.98 -6.02
CA VAL A 37 8.99 -0.87 -6.08
C VAL A 37 8.45 -1.87 -7.08
N GLU A 38 7.89 -2.95 -6.57
CA GLU A 38 7.20 -3.94 -7.39
C GLU A 38 6.08 -4.62 -6.60
N ALA A 39 5.02 -5.00 -7.31
CA ALA A 39 4.00 -5.87 -6.76
C ALA A 39 4.60 -7.27 -6.56
N ARG A 40 4.60 -7.76 -5.31
CA ARG A 40 5.02 -9.13 -5.00
C ARG A 40 3.82 -9.90 -4.48
N THR A 41 3.47 -10.99 -5.14
CA THR A 41 2.45 -11.90 -4.66
C THR A 41 2.88 -12.47 -3.32
N ARG A 42 2.05 -12.29 -2.29
CA ARG A 42 2.24 -12.89 -0.97
C ARG A 42 1.08 -13.83 -0.74
N GLU A 43 1.40 -15.04 -0.30
CA GLU A 43 0.37 -15.88 0.29
C GLU A 43 -0.08 -15.21 1.59
N THR A 44 -1.38 -15.00 1.69
CA THR A 44 -2.01 -14.39 2.85
C THR A 44 -2.17 -15.44 3.95
N ILE A 45 -1.91 -15.05 5.20
CA ILE A 45 -2.23 -15.88 6.37
C ILE A 45 -3.72 -15.83 6.72
N LEU A 46 -4.47 -14.92 6.11
CA LEU A 46 -5.88 -14.74 6.40
C LEU A 46 -6.70 -15.88 5.79
N PRO A 47 -7.63 -16.49 6.55
CA PRO A 47 -8.55 -17.49 6.04
C PRO A 47 -9.40 -17.01 4.85
N PRO A 48 -9.79 -17.89 3.90
CA PRO A 48 -10.56 -17.51 2.71
C PRO A 48 -11.94 -16.89 3.00
N ASP A 49 -12.57 -17.26 4.11
CA ASP A 49 -13.85 -16.71 4.58
C ASP A 49 -13.75 -15.22 4.93
N VAL A 50 -12.60 -14.76 5.43
CA VAL A 50 -12.36 -13.33 5.66
C VAL A 50 -12.41 -12.57 4.34
N PHE A 51 -11.79 -13.09 3.27
CA PHE A 51 -11.86 -12.44 1.96
C PHE A 51 -13.29 -12.43 1.41
N ARG A 52 -13.99 -13.56 1.43
CA ARG A 52 -15.37 -13.67 0.92
C ARG A 52 -16.32 -12.69 1.60
N ARG A 53 -16.12 -12.44 2.90
CA ARG A 53 -16.95 -11.49 3.64
C ARG A 53 -16.87 -10.07 3.08
N PHE A 54 -15.70 -9.64 2.57
CA PHE A 54 -15.45 -8.24 2.19
C PHE A 54 -15.23 -8.03 0.69
N GLU A 55 -15.21 -9.10 -0.13
CA GLU A 55 -14.88 -8.99 -1.56
C GLU A 55 -15.85 -8.09 -2.35
N ASN A 56 -17.08 -7.96 -1.85
CA ASN A 56 -18.17 -7.15 -2.43
C ASN A 56 -18.35 -5.78 -1.74
N ASP A 57 -17.61 -5.48 -0.66
CA ASP A 57 -17.74 -4.22 0.08
C ASP A 57 -17.00 -3.06 -0.59
N ALA A 58 -16.17 -3.37 -1.58
CA ALA A 58 -15.47 -2.38 -2.39
C ALA A 58 -16.47 -1.55 -3.20
N PHE A 59 -16.66 -0.28 -2.82
CA PHE A 59 -17.60 0.62 -3.52
C PHE A 59 -17.32 0.76 -5.01
N TRP A 60 -16.08 0.50 -5.45
CA TRP A 60 -15.69 0.55 -6.85
C TRP A 60 -16.08 -0.67 -7.68
N ARG A 61 -16.59 -1.72 -7.04
CA ARG A 61 -17.10 -2.93 -7.70
C ARG A 61 -18.63 -2.98 -7.72
N ASP A 62 -19.29 -2.25 -6.83
CA ASP A 62 -20.76 -2.18 -6.73
C ASP A 62 -21.26 -0.73 -6.93
N PRO A 63 -21.94 -0.43 -8.05
CA PRO A 63 -22.54 0.88 -8.31
C PRO A 63 -23.51 1.36 -7.22
N VAL A 64 -24.20 0.45 -6.51
CA VAL A 64 -25.12 0.80 -5.41
C VAL A 64 -24.37 1.38 -4.22
N LEU A 65 -23.13 0.91 -3.98
CA LEU A 65 -22.25 1.43 -2.94
C LEU A 65 -21.58 2.75 -3.36
N ASN A 66 -21.46 3.02 -4.66
CA ASN A 66 -20.96 4.29 -5.20
C ASN A 66 -22.03 5.41 -5.20
N LYS A 67 -22.57 5.72 -4.02
CA LYS A 67 -23.68 6.68 -3.83
C LYS A 67 -23.45 8.07 -4.41
N ARG A 68 -22.19 8.46 -4.63
CA ARG A 68 -21.79 9.78 -5.15
C ARG A 68 -21.40 9.74 -6.63
N GLY A 69 -21.57 8.60 -7.31
CA GLY A 69 -21.24 8.46 -8.73
C GLY A 69 -19.78 8.79 -9.04
N VAL A 70 -18.86 8.46 -8.12
CA VAL A 70 -17.43 8.75 -8.29
C VAL A 70 -16.93 8.02 -9.53
N ARG A 71 -16.26 8.74 -10.42
CA ARG A 71 -15.64 8.14 -11.62
C ARG A 71 -14.53 7.19 -11.19
N ILE A 72 -14.60 5.96 -11.69
CA ILE A 72 -13.62 4.90 -11.44
C ILE A 72 -12.78 4.76 -12.70
N VAL A 73 -11.46 4.81 -12.54
CA VAL A 73 -10.46 4.80 -13.63
C VAL A 73 -9.47 3.66 -13.43
#